data_AF-A0A9E1MJW6-F1
#
_entry.id   AF-A0A9E1MJW6-F1
#
_cell.length_a   1.000
_cell.length_b   1.000
_cell.length_c   1.000
_cell.angle_alpha   90.00
_cell.angle_beta   90.00
_cell.angle_gamma   90.00
#
_symmetry.space_group_name_H-M   'P 1'
#
loop_
_entity.id
_entity.type
_entity.pdbx_description
1 polymer ?
#
loop_
_entity_poly.entity_id
_entity_poly.type
_entity_poly.pdbx_seq_one_letter_code
_entity_poly.pdbx_strand_id
1 'polypeptide(L)'
;PFSPKIENSVETVKELVYGKAHEIYGDDLPTIIEERIEQELKGIIGGGFDVIYLIAQKLVKHSNDDGYLVGSRGSVGSSFVATMMGITEVNPLPAHYVCPNCKHSIFEEDGEALGATYSSGFDLPNRACPKCGTDMDKQGQDMPFATFLGFNADKVPDIDLNFSGDYQWKAHEYTKVLFGVDNVYRAGTIGTVADKTAFGYVKGYCEDKGITMRTAEVERIAKGCTGVKRTTGQHPGGIVVIPGYMDVYDFTPFQYPADDNESLWRTTHFDYHAIDQDVLKLDILGHDDPTHLRMLQDLSGMDVTKVPLDDKETMGIFCGPEPLGVTKEQIMCPTGTLGIPEFGTKFTIQMLVDTKPTTFAELIKISGLSHGTDVWLGNAQELIKNEIVPFKEVIGCRDDIMVYLMYKGLEPIKAFKIMEFVRKGKASKQPEQWAQFKKDMEDAGIESWFIDSCGKIKYMFPKAHAAAYVISAFRVAYFKVHHPLWYYCSYFSIRIDDFDIETMIKGYDAIKAKIAELEAKGKEASNKEINIIESLKIALEATARGIRFAPLSVTESESKNFKIKDEHTLIPPFKTIDGLGITVAEKIVEEREKCPFLSIEDLQKRGKVSATLIDKMRMMGMLDDMDESSQLSLF
;
A
#
# COMPACT_ATOMS: atom_id res chain seq x y z
N PRO A 1 -4.26 18.77 20.61
CA PRO A 1 -3.29 17.78 21.11
C PRO A 1 -2.08 18.42 21.79
N PHE A 2 -1.70 17.87 22.95
CA PHE A 2 -0.41 18.07 23.58
C PHE A 2 0.66 17.37 22.72
N SER A 3 1.68 18.11 22.31
CA SER A 3 2.71 17.61 21.38
C SER A 3 4.03 17.37 22.10
N PRO A 4 4.80 16.35 21.71
CA PRO A 4 6.19 16.21 22.17
C PRO A 4 7.00 17.45 21.78
N LYS A 5 8.06 17.74 22.56
CA LYS A 5 9.01 18.81 22.27
C LYS A 5 10.35 18.20 21.90
N ILE A 6 10.94 18.67 20.80
CA ILE A 6 12.31 18.34 20.40
C ILE A 6 13.08 19.65 20.35
N GLU A 7 14.24 19.69 20.98
CA GLU A 7 15.10 20.89 21.00
C GLU A 7 15.57 21.23 19.58
N ASN A 8 15.57 22.52 19.23
CA ASN A 8 15.97 23.05 17.92
C ASN A 8 15.23 22.40 16.72
N SER A 9 13.99 21.94 16.92
CA SER A 9 13.20 21.29 15.86
C SER A 9 12.96 22.22 14.68
N VAL A 10 12.67 23.49 14.93
CA VAL A 10 12.42 24.51 13.91
C VAL A 10 13.65 24.74 13.03
N GLU A 11 14.81 24.95 13.66
CA GLU A 11 16.09 25.17 12.98
C GLU A 11 16.47 23.94 12.16
N THR A 12 16.37 22.75 12.76
CA THR A 12 16.70 21.47 12.11
C THR A 12 15.82 21.22 10.88
N VAL A 13 14.51 21.47 10.98
CA VAL A 13 13.58 21.32 9.85
C VAL A 13 13.96 22.25 8.71
N LYS A 14 14.28 23.52 9.00
CA LYS A 14 14.71 24.49 7.99
C LYS A 14 16.00 24.05 7.31
N GLU A 15 17.01 23.63 8.08
CA GLU A 15 18.29 23.17 7.57
C GLU A 15 18.14 21.96 6.64
N LEU A 16 17.35 20.96 7.04
CA LEU A 16 17.09 19.77 6.20
C LEU A 16 16.38 20.14 4.90
N VAL A 17 15.36 21.02 4.96
CA VAL A 17 14.57 21.42 3.79
C VAL A 17 15.40 22.21 2.79
N TYR A 18 16.04 23.30 3.23
CA TYR A 18 16.84 24.13 2.33
C TYR A 18 18.09 23.38 1.85
N GLY A 19 18.74 22.60 2.72
CA GLY A 19 19.88 21.77 2.33
C GLY A 19 19.54 20.81 1.18
N LYS A 20 18.40 20.11 1.27
CA LYS A 20 17.97 19.21 0.19
C LYS A 20 17.49 19.95 -1.05
N ALA A 21 16.78 21.07 -0.87
CA ALA A 21 16.34 21.91 -1.99
C ALA A 21 17.54 22.41 -2.80
N HIS A 22 18.60 22.89 -2.16
CA HIS A 22 19.82 23.34 -2.85
C HIS A 22 20.57 22.20 -3.53
N GLU A 23 20.58 21.00 -2.94
CA GLU A 23 21.17 19.80 -3.57
C GLU A 23 20.51 19.45 -4.92
N ILE A 24 19.20 19.63 -5.02
CA ILE A 24 18.39 19.26 -6.19
C ILE A 24 18.28 20.41 -7.20
N TYR A 25 17.99 21.62 -6.71
CA TYR A 25 17.59 22.78 -7.51
C TYR A 25 18.66 23.87 -7.58
N GLY A 26 19.79 23.70 -6.89
CA GLY A 26 20.91 24.64 -6.87
C GLY A 26 20.82 25.69 -5.76
N ASP A 27 21.92 26.40 -5.54
CA ASP A 27 22.02 27.40 -4.46
C ASP A 27 21.04 28.58 -4.68
N ASP A 28 20.89 29.02 -5.93
CA ASP A 28 19.90 30.03 -6.32
C ASP A 28 18.57 29.35 -6.66
N LEU A 29 17.71 29.18 -5.66
CA LEU A 29 16.42 28.50 -5.83
C LEU A 29 15.49 29.30 -6.79
N PRO A 30 14.79 28.63 -7.71
CA PRO A 30 13.70 29.25 -8.47
C PRO A 30 12.63 29.83 -7.55
N THR A 31 12.08 30.99 -7.89
CA THR A 31 11.07 31.70 -7.06
C THR A 31 9.89 30.81 -6.68
N ILE A 32 9.38 29.99 -7.61
CA ILE A 32 8.28 29.05 -7.34
C ILE A 32 8.60 28.04 -6.23
N ILE A 33 9.87 27.63 -6.10
CA ILE A 33 10.34 26.70 -5.07
C ILE A 33 10.52 27.44 -3.74
N GLU A 34 11.17 28.61 -3.77
CA GLU A 34 11.40 29.42 -2.58
C GLU A 34 10.08 29.83 -1.92
N GLU A 35 9.14 30.39 -2.69
CA GLU A 35 7.80 30.76 -2.20
C GLU A 35 7.05 29.55 -1.64
N ARG A 36 7.16 28.38 -2.29
CA ARG A 36 6.52 27.14 -1.81
C ARG A 36 7.10 26.71 -0.47
N ILE A 37 8.43 26.68 -0.32
CA ILE A 37 9.10 26.31 0.94
C ILE A 37 8.69 27.28 2.05
N GLU A 38 8.76 28.58 1.81
CA GLU A 38 8.42 29.60 2.82
C GLU A 38 6.96 29.50 3.28
N GLN A 39 6.03 29.35 2.34
CA GLN A 39 4.62 29.20 2.64
C GLN A 39 4.35 27.94 3.48
N GLU A 40 4.91 26.80 3.08
CA GLU A 40 4.71 25.54 3.79
C GLU A 40 5.35 25.57 5.19
N LEU A 41 6.60 26.01 5.30
CA LEU A 41 7.30 26.11 6.58
C LEU A 41 6.58 27.05 7.55
N LYS A 42 6.05 28.18 7.06
CA LYS A 42 5.24 29.09 7.88
C LYS A 42 4.00 28.39 8.46
N GLY A 43 3.32 27.57 7.66
CA GLY A 43 2.17 26.77 8.10
C GLY A 43 2.55 25.66 9.08
N ILE A 44 3.62 24.92 8.80
CA ILE A 44 4.09 23.79 9.61
C ILE A 44 4.61 24.27 10.98
N ILE A 45 5.52 25.25 10.98
CA ILE A 45 6.10 25.79 12.22
C ILE A 45 5.06 26.61 12.98
N GLY A 46 4.27 27.43 12.28
CA GLY A 46 3.19 28.21 12.90
C GLY A 46 2.11 27.36 13.55
N GLY A 47 1.85 26.16 13.00
CA GLY A 47 0.96 25.16 13.58
C GLY A 47 1.60 24.25 14.64
N GLY A 48 2.91 24.35 14.89
CA GLY A 48 3.63 23.48 15.83
C GLY A 48 3.78 22.03 15.36
N PHE A 49 3.82 21.79 14.05
CA PHE A 49 3.91 20.46 13.44
C PHE A 49 5.35 20.07 13.02
N ASP A 50 6.32 20.96 13.22
CA ASP A 50 7.74 20.75 12.93
C ASP A 50 8.31 19.51 13.63
N VAL A 51 7.90 19.28 14.88
CA VAL A 51 8.31 18.09 15.65
C VAL A 51 7.84 16.81 14.97
N ILE A 52 6.59 16.73 14.52
CA ILE A 52 6.01 15.54 13.89
C ILE A 52 6.72 15.23 12.56
N TYR A 53 7.01 16.26 11.78
CA TYR A 53 7.80 16.13 10.55
C TYR A 53 9.21 15.59 10.83
N LEU A 54 9.88 16.13 11.84
CA LEU A 54 11.23 15.68 12.20
C LEU A 54 11.24 14.24 12.70
N ILE A 55 10.22 13.82 13.45
CA ILE A 55 10.05 12.43 13.89
C ILE A 55 9.86 11.49 12.69
N ALA A 56 8.94 11.85 11.79
CA ALA A 56 8.69 11.07 10.59
C ALA A 56 9.96 10.96 9.73
N GLN A 57 10.71 12.05 9.58
CA GLN A 57 11.99 12.06 8.87
C GLN A 57 13.00 11.11 9.51
N LYS A 58 13.14 11.11 10.84
CA LYS A 58 14.06 10.21 11.55
C LYS A 58 13.64 8.75 11.38
N LEU A 59 12.34 8.44 11.44
CA LEU A 59 11.82 7.08 11.25
C LEU A 59 12.10 6.58 9.82
N VAL A 60 11.79 7.40 8.81
CA VAL A 60 12.03 7.06 7.40
C VAL A 60 13.52 6.91 7.13
N LYS A 61 14.35 7.84 7.60
CA LYS A 61 15.80 7.77 7.45
C LYS A 61 16.37 6.51 8.09
N HIS A 62 15.96 6.17 9.31
CA HIS A 62 16.45 4.97 9.98
C HIS A 62 16.10 3.69 9.20
N SER A 63 14.86 3.59 8.69
CA SER A 63 14.44 2.47 7.84
C SER A 63 15.25 2.39 6.54
N ASN A 64 15.45 3.53 5.86
CA ASN A 64 16.21 3.58 4.61
C ASN A 64 17.70 3.25 4.82
N ASP A 65 18.30 3.71 5.92
CA ASP A 65 19.70 3.40 6.28
C ASP A 65 19.87 1.89 6.59
N ASP A 66 18.84 1.23 7.14
CA ASP A 66 18.75 -0.23 7.31
C ASP A 66 18.37 -0.97 5.99
N GLY A 67 18.21 -0.22 4.90
CA GLY A 67 17.93 -0.69 3.55
C GLY A 67 16.45 -0.94 3.24
N TYR A 68 15.53 -0.63 4.14
CA TYR A 68 14.09 -0.80 3.92
C TYR A 68 13.45 0.51 3.47
N LEU A 69 13.10 0.59 2.19
CA LEU A 69 12.36 1.73 1.64
C LEU A 69 11.04 1.91 2.39
N VAL A 70 10.65 3.16 2.68
CA VAL A 70 9.35 3.47 3.26
C VAL A 70 8.42 3.99 2.17
N GLY A 71 7.27 3.33 2.01
CA GLY A 71 6.20 3.79 1.12
C GLY A 71 5.50 5.01 1.70
N SER A 72 5.28 6.02 0.88
CA SER A 72 4.49 7.20 1.27
C SER A 72 3.00 6.84 1.36
N ARG A 73 2.27 7.44 2.31
CA ARG A 73 0.83 7.22 2.43
C ARG A 73 0.10 8.50 2.86
N GLY A 74 -1.14 8.62 2.40
CA GLY A 74 -2.07 9.63 2.86
C GLY A 74 -1.79 10.99 2.21
N SER A 75 -2.01 12.07 2.94
CA SER A 75 -1.91 13.43 2.38
C SER A 75 -0.57 14.11 2.57
N VAL A 76 0.39 13.50 3.27
CA VAL A 76 1.71 14.12 3.52
C VAL A 76 2.48 14.38 2.23
N GLY A 77 2.25 13.57 1.18
CA GLY A 77 2.82 13.78 -0.16
C GLY A 77 2.36 15.08 -0.86
N SER A 78 1.36 15.79 -0.33
CA SER A 78 0.99 17.13 -0.80
C SER A 78 1.92 18.24 -0.27
N SER A 79 2.85 17.92 0.65
CA SER A 79 3.81 18.86 1.24
C SER A 79 5.19 18.72 0.59
N PHE A 80 5.65 19.80 -0.05
CA PHE A 80 6.98 19.89 -0.63
C PHE A 80 8.07 19.88 0.45
N VAL A 81 7.78 20.44 1.64
CA VAL A 81 8.65 20.31 2.81
C VAL A 81 8.83 18.83 3.19
N ALA A 82 7.78 18.02 3.15
CA ALA A 82 7.91 16.58 3.40
C ALA A 82 8.77 15.88 2.34
N THR A 83 8.68 16.29 1.07
CA THR A 83 9.54 15.80 0.00
C THR A 83 11.01 16.13 0.27
N MET A 84 11.32 17.38 0.62
CA MET A 84 12.69 17.82 0.89
C MET A 84 13.29 17.20 2.15
N MET A 85 12.45 16.87 3.13
CA MET A 85 12.89 16.12 4.32
C MET A 85 13.06 14.62 4.05
N GLY A 86 12.68 14.11 2.87
CA GLY A 86 12.73 12.68 2.54
C GLY A 86 11.68 11.84 3.29
N ILE A 87 10.61 12.47 3.79
CA ILE A 87 9.47 11.77 4.43
C ILE A 87 8.60 11.11 3.36
N THR A 88 8.53 11.72 2.18
CA THR A 88 7.78 11.22 1.04
C THR A 88 8.57 11.38 -0.26
N GLU A 89 8.41 10.43 -1.16
CA GLU A 89 8.98 10.50 -2.51
C GLU A 89 8.11 11.27 -3.52
N VAL A 90 6.88 11.61 -3.11
CA VAL A 90 5.95 12.35 -3.96
C VAL A 90 6.36 13.82 -3.95
N ASN A 91 6.63 14.38 -5.14
CA ASN A 91 6.89 15.82 -5.31
C ASN A 91 5.61 16.55 -5.72
N PRO A 92 5.03 17.42 -4.86
CA PRO A 92 3.76 18.09 -5.13
C PRO A 92 3.85 19.36 -5.98
N LEU A 93 5.05 19.75 -6.43
CA LEU A 93 5.19 20.88 -7.36
C LEU A 93 4.48 20.59 -8.69
N PRO A 94 4.18 21.62 -9.50
CA PRO A 94 3.75 21.44 -10.88
C PRO A 94 4.78 20.62 -11.69
N ALA A 95 4.34 20.03 -12.80
CA ALA A 95 5.23 19.30 -13.71
C ALA A 95 6.43 20.16 -14.14
N HIS A 96 7.65 19.63 -14.02
CA HIS A 96 8.87 20.35 -14.36
C HIS A 96 10.03 19.40 -14.68
N TYR A 97 11.03 19.95 -15.38
CA TYR A 97 12.33 19.32 -15.53
C TYR A 97 13.32 19.84 -14.49
N VAL A 98 14.25 18.99 -14.07
CA VAL A 98 15.43 19.38 -13.29
C VAL A 98 16.66 18.63 -13.79
N CYS A 99 17.74 19.35 -14.06
CA CYS A 99 18.98 18.73 -14.50
C CYS A 99 19.75 18.17 -13.29
N PRO A 100 20.05 16.85 -13.23
CA PRO A 100 20.76 16.27 -12.10
C PRO A 100 22.20 16.80 -11.96
N ASN A 101 22.79 17.29 -13.06
CA ASN A 101 24.15 17.81 -13.13
C ASN A 101 24.23 19.30 -12.80
N CYS A 102 23.69 20.17 -13.66
CA CYS A 102 23.82 21.63 -13.51
C CYS A 102 22.70 22.29 -12.70
N LYS A 103 21.76 21.51 -12.16
CA LYS A 103 20.64 21.94 -11.30
C LYS A 103 19.64 22.90 -11.95
N HIS A 104 19.77 23.15 -13.25
CA HIS A 104 18.82 23.98 -13.98
C HIS A 104 17.43 23.32 -14.04
N SER A 105 16.40 24.10 -13.68
CA SER A 105 15.00 23.67 -13.72
C SER A 105 14.18 24.45 -14.73
N ILE A 106 13.15 23.80 -15.26
CA ILE A 106 12.22 24.36 -16.26
C ILE A 106 10.80 24.01 -15.82
N PHE A 107 10.04 25.02 -15.44
CA PHE A 107 8.61 24.93 -15.06
C PHE A 107 7.67 25.48 -16.15
N GLU A 108 8.21 26.34 -17.02
CA GLU A 108 7.47 27.02 -18.08
C GLU A 108 8.24 26.89 -19.39
N GLU A 109 7.53 26.71 -20.49
CA GLU A 109 8.08 26.68 -21.84
C GLU A 109 7.20 27.53 -22.77
N ASP A 110 7.82 28.38 -23.58
CA ASP A 110 7.13 29.31 -24.49
C ASP A 110 6.08 30.23 -23.82
N GLY A 111 6.25 30.51 -22.52
CA GLY A 111 5.32 31.33 -21.73
C GLY A 111 4.12 30.58 -21.16
N GLU A 112 4.03 29.26 -21.37
CA GLU A 112 3.02 28.39 -20.77
C GLU A 112 3.63 27.50 -19.68
N ALA A 113 2.94 27.38 -18.55
CA ALA A 113 3.36 26.48 -17.48
C ALA A 113 3.18 25.02 -17.91
N LEU A 114 4.23 24.20 -17.76
CA LEU A 114 4.19 22.78 -18.10
C LEU A 114 3.07 22.04 -17.34
N GLY A 115 2.80 22.44 -16.10
CA GLY A 115 1.71 21.89 -15.27
C GLY A 115 0.30 22.11 -15.85
N ALA A 116 0.10 23.12 -16.72
CA ALA A 116 -1.18 23.36 -17.36
C ALA A 116 -1.49 22.30 -18.45
N THR A 117 -0.44 21.71 -19.04
CA THR A 117 -0.57 20.66 -20.06
C THR A 117 -0.39 19.27 -19.48
N TYR A 118 0.54 19.10 -18.53
CA TYR A 118 0.91 17.81 -17.95
C TYR A 118 0.56 17.78 -16.46
N SER A 119 -0.40 16.93 -16.09
CA SER A 119 -0.82 16.77 -14.68
C SER A 119 0.19 16.00 -13.80
N SER A 120 1.21 15.41 -14.43
CA SER A 120 2.36 14.74 -13.80
C SER A 120 3.60 15.02 -14.64
N GLY A 121 4.71 15.31 -13.98
CA GLY A 121 6.02 15.47 -14.61
C GLY A 121 6.51 14.19 -15.25
N PHE A 122 6.11 13.00 -14.77
CA PHE A 122 6.56 11.74 -15.38
C PHE A 122 6.06 11.57 -16.82
N ASP A 123 4.98 12.27 -17.19
CA ASP A 123 4.42 12.31 -18.54
C ASP A 123 5.17 13.27 -19.48
N LEU A 124 6.12 14.06 -18.97
CA LEU A 124 6.94 14.94 -19.80
C LEU A 124 7.83 14.11 -20.76
N PRO A 125 8.01 14.56 -22.01
CA PRO A 125 8.90 13.89 -22.95
C PRO A 125 10.37 13.98 -22.50
N ASN A 126 11.20 12.99 -22.87
CA ASN A 126 12.62 13.03 -22.54
C ASN A 126 13.34 14.16 -23.28
N ARG A 127 14.24 14.84 -22.56
CA ARG A 127 14.93 16.04 -23.03
C ARG A 127 16.33 16.17 -22.42
N ALA A 128 17.27 16.63 -23.24
CA ALA A 128 18.59 17.06 -22.80
C ALA A 128 18.55 18.50 -22.25
N CYS A 129 19.29 18.74 -21.16
CA CYS A 129 19.38 20.04 -20.52
C CYS A 129 19.93 21.10 -21.48
N PRO A 130 19.25 22.25 -21.66
CA PRO A 130 19.71 23.28 -22.58
C PRO A 130 21.02 23.96 -22.15
N LYS A 131 21.41 23.83 -20.87
CA LYS A 131 22.65 24.44 -20.34
C LYS A 131 23.87 23.52 -20.45
N CYS A 132 23.72 22.22 -20.19
CA CYS A 132 24.87 21.29 -20.10
C CYS A 132 24.72 20.00 -20.93
N GLY A 133 23.61 19.79 -21.62
CA GLY A 133 23.36 18.63 -22.47
C GLY A 133 23.04 17.32 -21.73
N THR A 134 23.06 17.29 -20.39
CA THR A 134 22.70 16.10 -19.59
C THR A 134 21.19 15.85 -19.67
N ASP A 135 20.76 14.60 -19.79
CA ASP A 135 19.34 14.23 -19.72
C ASP A 135 18.71 14.75 -18.42
N MET A 136 17.54 15.37 -18.54
CA MET A 136 16.86 15.99 -17.40
C MET A 136 15.95 14.99 -16.70
N ASP A 137 15.94 15.05 -15.38
CA ASP A 137 14.94 14.36 -14.57
C ASP A 137 13.59 15.09 -14.69
N LYS A 138 12.52 14.34 -14.48
CA LYS A 138 11.15 14.81 -14.61
C LYS A 138 10.42 14.65 -13.29
N GLN A 139 9.81 15.72 -12.77
CA GLN A 139 9.19 15.71 -11.45
C GLN A 139 7.93 16.57 -11.39
N GLY A 140 7.19 16.46 -10.29
CA GLY A 140 6.02 17.27 -9.99
C GLY A 140 4.72 16.54 -10.29
N GLN A 141 3.79 16.56 -9.35
CA GLN A 141 2.48 15.90 -9.42
C GLN A 141 1.33 16.88 -9.26
N ASP A 142 1.62 18.19 -9.29
CA ASP A 142 0.69 19.31 -9.23
C ASP A 142 -0.37 19.16 -8.12
N MET A 143 0.08 19.33 -6.87
CA MET A 143 -0.77 19.18 -5.69
C MET A 143 -0.68 20.40 -4.76
N PRO A 144 -1.82 20.95 -4.34
CA PRO A 144 -1.85 22.07 -3.41
C PRO A 144 -1.53 21.60 -1.99
N PHE A 145 -0.63 22.31 -1.31
CA PHE A 145 -0.29 22.05 0.10
C PHE A 145 -1.52 22.08 1.03
N ALA A 146 -2.50 22.92 0.72
CA ALA A 146 -3.73 23.06 1.49
C ALA A 146 -4.52 21.74 1.63
N THR A 147 -4.32 20.76 0.74
CA THR A 147 -4.89 19.41 0.90
C THR A 147 -4.45 18.74 2.21
N PHE A 148 -3.24 19.05 2.68
CA PHE A 148 -2.66 18.48 3.89
C PHE A 148 -3.12 19.22 5.15
N LEU A 149 -2.79 20.51 5.28
CA LEU A 149 -3.00 21.31 6.50
C LEU A 149 -4.17 22.32 6.44
N GLY A 150 -4.87 22.41 5.30
CA GLY A 150 -5.78 23.53 5.05
C GLY A 150 -5.02 24.84 4.79
N PHE A 151 -5.75 25.94 4.70
CA PHE A 151 -5.15 27.27 4.49
C PHE A 151 -4.69 27.94 5.79
N ASN A 152 -5.31 27.60 6.92
CA ASN A 152 -5.05 28.25 8.20
C ASN A 152 -4.39 27.31 9.22
N ALA A 153 -3.84 26.18 8.77
CA ALA A 153 -3.32 25.11 9.65
C ALA A 153 -4.37 24.63 10.67
N ASP A 154 -5.65 24.72 10.32
CA ASP A 154 -6.81 24.37 11.16
C ASP A 154 -7.07 22.86 11.21
N LYS A 155 -6.30 22.09 10.42
CA LYS A 155 -6.35 20.63 10.41
C LYS A 155 -5.09 20.07 11.07
N VAL A 156 -5.27 19.19 12.05
CA VAL A 156 -4.17 18.39 12.61
C VAL A 156 -3.74 17.37 11.55
N PRO A 157 -2.45 17.34 11.16
CA PRO A 157 -1.95 16.41 10.17
C PRO A 157 -1.81 15.00 10.77
N ASP A 158 -2.15 13.98 9.98
CA ASP A 158 -1.76 12.60 10.22
C ASP A 158 -0.64 12.26 9.23
N ILE A 159 0.49 11.74 9.72
CA ILE A 159 1.61 11.30 8.89
C ILE A 159 1.59 9.78 8.86
N ASP A 160 1.01 9.24 7.79
CA ASP A 160 0.94 7.82 7.51
C ASP A 160 2.21 7.37 6.79
N LEU A 161 2.87 6.33 7.30
CA LEU A 161 4.05 5.74 6.68
C LEU A 161 3.87 4.24 6.52
N ASN A 162 4.07 3.73 5.30
CA ASN A 162 4.04 2.30 5.00
C ASN A 162 5.45 1.73 5.08
N PHE A 163 5.78 1.08 6.19
CA PHE A 163 7.02 0.31 6.35
C PHE A 163 6.83 -1.10 5.80
N SER A 164 7.95 -1.77 5.47
CA SER A 164 7.92 -3.21 5.24
C SER A 164 7.38 -3.94 6.47
N GLY A 165 6.52 -4.94 6.25
CA GLY A 165 6.06 -5.82 7.34
C GLY A 165 7.20 -6.46 8.14
N ASP A 166 8.33 -6.76 7.48
CA ASP A 166 9.52 -7.33 8.13
C ASP A 166 10.28 -6.31 9.00
N TYR A 167 10.06 -5.00 8.78
CA TYR A 167 10.73 -3.91 9.48
C TYR A 167 9.83 -3.14 10.46
N GLN A 168 8.51 -3.26 10.32
CA GLN A 168 7.53 -2.46 11.06
C GLN A 168 7.79 -2.44 12.58
N TRP A 169 8.11 -3.60 13.16
CA TRP A 169 8.40 -3.73 14.57
C TRP A 169 9.67 -2.97 15.00
N LYS A 170 10.71 -2.93 14.17
CA LYS A 170 11.93 -2.12 14.42
C LYS A 170 11.61 -0.64 14.40
N ALA A 171 10.80 -0.20 13.44
CA ALA A 171 10.33 1.19 13.38
C ALA A 171 9.52 1.57 14.63
N HIS A 172 8.69 0.67 15.16
CA HIS A 172 8.03 0.86 16.46
C HIS A 172 9.06 0.97 17.59
N GLU A 173 9.99 0.02 17.73
CA GLU A 173 11.01 0.05 18.79
C GLU A 173 11.86 1.33 18.74
N TYR A 174 12.18 1.84 17.56
CA TYR A 174 12.92 3.08 17.42
C TYR A 174 12.18 4.29 18.01
N THR A 175 10.85 4.28 18.07
CA THR A 175 10.10 5.34 18.77
C THR A 175 10.42 5.36 20.28
N LYS A 176 10.70 4.19 20.91
CA LYS A 176 11.15 4.14 22.31
C LYS A 176 12.52 4.80 22.48
N VAL A 177 13.39 4.71 21.48
CA VAL A 177 14.69 5.39 21.48
C VAL A 177 14.51 6.91 21.34
N LEU A 178 13.58 7.34 20.47
CA LEU A 178 13.33 8.76 20.21
C LEU A 178 12.65 9.48 21.38
N PHE A 179 11.70 8.83 22.06
CA PHE A 179 10.85 9.49 23.06
C PHE A 179 11.06 8.99 24.50
N GLY A 180 11.65 7.81 24.67
CA GLY A 180 11.70 7.11 25.95
C GLY A 180 10.63 6.01 26.04
N VAL A 181 10.96 4.92 26.71
CA VAL A 181 10.11 3.72 26.83
C VAL A 181 8.77 4.02 27.50
N ASP A 182 8.73 4.97 28.43
CA ASP A 182 7.53 5.39 29.18
C ASP A 182 6.74 6.51 28.50
N ASN A 183 7.17 6.96 27.32
CA ASN A 183 6.51 8.02 26.56
C ASN A 183 5.88 7.54 25.26
N VAL A 184 5.92 6.23 24.99
CA VAL A 184 5.27 5.63 23.83
C VAL A 184 4.47 4.40 24.21
N TYR A 185 3.25 4.32 23.68
CA TYR A 185 2.34 3.21 23.89
C TYR A 185 1.77 2.77 22.55
N ARG A 186 1.50 1.48 22.42
CA ARG A 186 0.73 1.00 21.27
C ARG A 186 -0.73 1.41 21.47
N ALA A 187 -1.41 1.95 20.47
CA ALA A 187 -2.84 2.21 20.60
C ALA A 187 -3.59 0.89 20.86
N GLY A 188 -4.36 0.83 21.94
CA GLY A 188 -5.17 -0.34 22.29
C GLY A 188 -6.41 -0.47 21.42
N THR A 189 -6.89 -1.69 21.23
CA THR A 189 -8.18 -1.96 20.58
C THR A 189 -9.08 -2.80 21.48
N ILE A 190 -10.38 -2.57 21.37
CA ILE A 190 -11.41 -3.32 22.09
C ILE A 190 -12.15 -4.19 21.09
N GLY A 191 -11.90 -5.51 21.15
CA GLY A 191 -12.58 -6.48 20.31
C GLY A 191 -14.00 -6.72 20.82
N THR A 192 -15.00 -6.33 20.04
CA THR A 192 -16.42 -6.52 20.37
C THR A 192 -17.03 -7.70 19.62
N VAL A 193 -18.13 -8.24 20.14
CA VAL A 193 -18.94 -9.22 19.42
C VAL A 193 -19.60 -8.53 18.21
N ALA A 194 -19.24 -8.98 17.00
CA ALA A 194 -19.85 -8.55 15.74
C ALA A 194 -20.93 -9.54 15.27
N ASP A 195 -21.75 -9.14 14.29
CA ASP A 195 -22.94 -9.88 13.83
C ASP A 195 -22.71 -11.37 13.59
N LYS A 196 -21.67 -11.74 12.84
CA LYS A 196 -21.35 -13.15 12.54
C LYS A 196 -21.05 -13.96 13.80
N THR A 197 -20.32 -13.37 14.74
CA THR A 197 -19.97 -14.03 16.01
C THR A 197 -21.19 -14.15 16.91
N ALA A 198 -21.99 -13.09 17.02
CA ALA A 198 -23.24 -13.10 17.78
C ALA A 198 -24.19 -14.17 17.27
N PHE A 199 -24.37 -14.27 15.95
CA PHE A 199 -25.20 -15.30 15.34
C PHE A 199 -24.67 -16.72 15.63
N GLY A 200 -23.36 -16.92 15.58
CA GLY A 200 -22.70 -18.16 15.98
C GLY A 200 -22.95 -18.53 17.45
N TYR A 201 -22.88 -17.57 18.37
CA TYR A 201 -23.16 -17.80 19.79
C TYR A 201 -24.61 -18.22 20.04
N VAL A 202 -25.57 -17.54 19.41
CA VAL A 202 -26.99 -17.90 19.57
C VAL A 202 -27.27 -19.29 19.01
N LYS A 203 -26.69 -19.64 17.85
CA LYS A 203 -26.83 -20.99 17.29
C LYS A 203 -26.17 -22.06 18.15
N GLY A 204 -24.94 -21.84 18.62
CA GLY A 204 -24.26 -22.76 19.53
C GLY A 204 -25.05 -22.97 20.83
N TYR A 205 -25.61 -21.90 21.40
CA TYR A 205 -26.50 -22.01 22.56
C TYR A 205 -27.77 -22.84 22.27
N CYS A 206 -28.40 -22.61 21.11
CA CYS A 206 -29.57 -23.39 20.67
C CYS A 206 -29.23 -24.87 20.51
N GLU A 207 -28.08 -25.20 19.92
CA GLU A 207 -27.58 -26.57 19.77
C GLU A 207 -27.33 -27.22 21.14
N ASP A 208 -26.59 -26.56 22.03
CA ASP A 208 -26.28 -27.04 23.37
C ASP A 208 -27.54 -27.30 24.23
N LYS A 209 -28.60 -26.50 24.01
CA LYS A 209 -29.86 -26.62 24.74
C LYS A 209 -30.92 -27.43 24.01
N GLY A 210 -30.65 -27.91 22.80
CA GLY A 210 -31.64 -28.60 21.96
C GLY A 210 -32.87 -27.74 21.63
N ILE A 211 -32.70 -26.41 21.54
CA ILE A 211 -33.78 -25.46 21.26
C ILE A 211 -33.78 -25.13 19.77
N THR A 212 -34.94 -25.24 19.13
CA THR A 212 -35.12 -24.76 17.76
C THR A 212 -35.81 -23.39 17.77
N MET A 213 -35.13 -22.37 17.26
CA MET A 213 -35.68 -21.01 17.13
C MET A 213 -35.91 -20.67 15.65
N ARG A 214 -36.89 -19.79 15.40
CA ARG A 214 -37.07 -19.17 14.07
C ARG A 214 -35.90 -18.24 13.79
N THR A 215 -35.46 -18.13 12.53
CA THR A 215 -34.33 -17.27 12.14
C THR A 215 -34.50 -15.83 12.61
N ALA A 216 -35.71 -15.27 12.52
CA ALA A 216 -36.00 -13.92 13.01
C ALA A 216 -35.71 -13.73 14.52
N GLU A 217 -35.94 -14.77 15.33
CA GLU A 217 -35.63 -14.73 16.77
C GLU A 217 -34.12 -14.87 17.01
N VAL A 218 -33.45 -15.73 16.24
CA VAL A 218 -31.98 -15.86 16.27
C VAL A 218 -31.33 -14.51 15.95
N GLU A 219 -31.78 -13.84 14.90
CA GLU A 219 -31.28 -12.52 14.49
C GLU A 219 -31.56 -11.44 15.55
N ARG A 220 -32.76 -11.44 16.15
CA ARG A 220 -33.11 -10.52 17.24
C ARG A 220 -32.19 -10.67 18.44
N ILE A 221 -31.97 -11.90 18.90
CA ILE A 221 -31.10 -12.19 20.05
C ILE A 221 -29.66 -11.86 19.70
N ALA A 222 -29.19 -12.25 18.50
CA ALA A 222 -27.83 -11.96 18.05
C ALA A 222 -27.56 -10.44 18.06
N LYS A 223 -28.51 -9.63 17.58
CA LYS A 223 -28.41 -8.17 17.64
C LYS A 223 -28.33 -7.61 19.08
N GLY A 224 -28.91 -8.30 20.06
CA GLY A 224 -28.77 -7.95 21.48
C GLY A 224 -27.41 -8.31 22.08
N CYS A 225 -26.63 -9.16 21.42
CA CYS A 225 -25.29 -9.57 21.85
C CYS A 225 -24.17 -8.72 21.23
N THR A 226 -24.46 -7.93 20.19
CA THR A 226 -23.43 -7.16 19.48
C THR A 226 -22.94 -5.96 20.30
N GLY A 227 -21.69 -5.57 20.08
CA GLY A 227 -21.06 -4.44 20.79
C GLY A 227 -20.55 -4.78 22.19
N VAL A 228 -20.89 -5.95 22.75
CA VAL A 228 -20.33 -6.43 24.02
C VAL A 228 -18.82 -6.69 23.85
N LYS A 229 -18.01 -6.19 24.79
CA LYS A 229 -16.56 -6.44 24.82
C LYS A 229 -16.30 -7.95 24.95
N ARG A 230 -15.39 -8.47 24.12
CA ARG A 230 -14.93 -9.86 24.13
C ARG A 230 -13.44 -9.97 24.46
N THR A 231 -12.59 -9.14 23.86
CA THR A 231 -11.13 -9.18 24.03
C THR A 231 -10.53 -7.77 23.97
N THR A 232 -9.25 -7.63 24.29
CA THR A 232 -8.43 -6.46 23.97
C THR A 232 -7.33 -6.86 22.99
N GLY A 233 -6.81 -5.89 22.23
CA GLY A 233 -5.78 -6.12 21.23
C GLY A 233 -4.94 -4.88 20.97
N GLN A 234 -4.23 -4.89 19.84
CA GLN A 234 -3.34 -3.81 19.41
C GLN A 234 -3.85 -3.16 18.13
N HIS A 235 -3.60 -1.87 17.97
CA HIS A 235 -3.76 -1.18 16.70
C HIS A 235 -2.72 -1.69 15.69
N PRO A 236 -3.05 -1.84 14.40
CA PRO A 236 -2.12 -2.39 13.40
C PRO A 236 -0.79 -1.64 13.24
N GLY A 237 -0.71 -0.35 13.59
CA GLY A 237 0.55 0.40 13.52
C GLY A 237 0.62 1.70 14.32
N GLY A 238 -0.40 2.00 15.14
CA GLY A 238 -0.57 3.30 15.76
C GLY A 238 0.21 3.40 17.06
N ILE A 239 1.22 4.26 17.10
CA ILE A 239 1.99 4.55 18.31
C ILE A 239 1.51 5.88 18.90
N VAL A 240 1.00 5.83 20.12
CA VAL A 240 0.58 7.01 20.89
C VAL A 240 1.81 7.58 21.58
N VAL A 241 2.08 8.87 21.35
CA VAL A 241 3.24 9.57 21.92
C VAL A 241 2.76 10.48 23.06
N ILE A 242 3.21 10.18 24.27
CA ILE A 242 2.96 10.98 25.47
C ILE A 242 4.09 11.99 25.63
N PRO A 243 3.82 13.31 25.59
CA PRO A 243 4.86 14.31 25.75
C PRO A 243 5.62 14.14 27.07
N GLY A 244 6.95 14.26 27.07
CA GLY A 244 7.79 14.05 28.26
C GLY A 244 7.53 14.99 29.44
N TYR A 245 6.68 16.02 29.27
CA TYR A 245 6.24 16.92 30.33
C TYR A 245 4.84 16.58 30.90
N MET A 246 4.23 15.48 30.43
CA MET A 246 2.94 14.94 30.89
C MET A 246 3.11 13.47 31.28
N ASP A 247 2.12 12.89 31.96
CA ASP A 247 2.06 11.46 32.27
C ASP A 247 0.98 10.76 31.41
N VAL A 248 1.15 9.48 31.11
CA VAL A 248 0.13 8.69 30.40
C VAL A 248 -1.21 8.70 31.13
N TYR A 249 -1.18 8.72 32.48
CA TYR A 249 -2.37 8.71 33.33
C TYR A 249 -3.20 10.00 33.23
N ASP A 250 -2.65 11.08 32.68
CA ASP A 250 -3.40 12.29 32.37
C ASP A 250 -4.42 12.06 31.24
N PHE A 251 -4.22 11.02 30.42
CA PHE A 251 -5.02 10.73 29.23
C PHE A 251 -5.75 9.39 29.33
N THR A 252 -5.07 8.34 29.77
CA THR A 252 -5.60 6.97 29.76
C THR A 252 -4.84 6.04 30.71
N PRO A 253 -5.49 5.04 31.34
CA PRO A 253 -4.76 3.90 31.88
C PRO A 253 -4.00 3.16 30.75
N PHE A 254 -3.02 2.34 31.09
CA PHE A 254 -2.41 1.40 30.13
C PHE A 254 -2.57 -0.04 30.62
N GLN A 255 -2.47 -0.99 29.70
CA GLN A 255 -2.51 -2.42 29.96
C GLN A 255 -1.58 -3.19 29.01
N TYR A 256 -1.64 -4.51 29.07
CA TYR A 256 -1.10 -5.37 28.03
C TYR A 256 -2.21 -5.84 27.07
N PRO A 257 -1.90 -6.00 25.77
CA PRO A 257 -2.86 -6.51 24.82
C PRO A 257 -3.20 -7.97 25.13
N ALA A 258 -4.49 -8.30 25.15
CA ALA A 258 -4.98 -9.62 25.55
C ALA A 258 -4.46 -10.12 26.91
N ASP A 259 -4.06 -9.21 27.79
CA ASP A 259 -3.47 -9.48 29.11
C ASP A 259 -2.19 -10.35 29.06
N ASP A 260 -1.46 -10.30 27.93
CA ASP A 260 -0.18 -10.96 27.75
C ASP A 260 0.97 -10.14 28.36
N ASN A 261 1.43 -10.55 29.55
CA ASN A 261 2.50 -9.87 30.28
C ASN A 261 3.90 -10.03 29.64
N GLU A 262 4.05 -10.92 28.65
CA GLU A 262 5.31 -11.07 27.90
C GLU A 262 5.38 -10.15 26.67
N SER A 263 4.31 -9.40 26.40
CA SER A 263 4.25 -8.49 25.25
C SER A 263 5.30 -7.37 25.35
N LEU A 264 6.01 -7.14 24.24
CA LEU A 264 7.02 -6.08 24.11
C LEU A 264 6.45 -4.65 24.23
N TRP A 265 5.12 -4.52 24.11
CA TRP A 265 4.42 -3.24 24.09
C TRP A 265 3.28 -3.20 25.09
N ARG A 266 3.24 -2.11 25.86
CA ARG A 266 2.07 -1.68 26.61
C ARG A 266 1.08 -1.01 25.66
N THR A 267 -0.20 -1.25 25.85
CA THR A 267 -1.27 -0.60 25.10
C THR A 267 -2.03 0.44 25.93
N THR A 268 -2.54 1.49 25.28
CA THR A 268 -3.53 2.37 25.90
C THR A 268 -4.79 1.56 26.25
N HIS A 269 -5.39 1.83 27.41
CA HIS A 269 -6.63 1.14 27.81
C HIS A 269 -7.83 1.67 27.03
N PHE A 270 -7.87 2.99 26.83
CA PHE A 270 -8.79 3.59 25.87
C PHE A 270 -8.30 3.30 24.45
N ASP A 271 -9.26 3.06 23.56
CA ASP A 271 -8.95 3.10 22.14
C ASP A 271 -8.61 4.54 21.72
N TYR A 272 -7.85 4.68 20.64
CA TYR A 272 -7.33 5.99 20.23
C TYR A 272 -8.42 7.02 19.95
N HIS A 273 -9.62 6.63 19.51
CA HIS A 273 -10.69 7.58 19.20
C HIS A 273 -11.17 8.35 20.43
N ALA A 274 -10.96 7.81 21.63
CA ALA A 274 -11.31 8.50 22.87
C ALA A 274 -10.30 9.59 23.26
N ILE A 275 -9.09 9.59 22.68
CA ILE A 275 -7.97 10.47 23.05
C ILE A 275 -7.31 11.16 21.83
N ASP A 276 -7.95 11.11 20.66
CA ASP A 276 -7.39 11.59 19.38
C ASP A 276 -7.22 13.11 19.30
N GLN A 277 -7.92 13.86 20.15
CA GLN A 277 -7.78 15.30 20.28
C GLN A 277 -6.69 15.71 21.27
N ASP A 278 -6.24 14.79 22.11
CA ASP A 278 -5.38 15.07 23.27
C ASP A 278 -3.92 14.74 23.00
N VAL A 279 -3.62 13.63 22.33
CA VAL A 279 -2.25 13.15 22.11
C VAL A 279 -1.99 12.79 20.66
N LEU A 280 -0.72 12.85 20.26
CA LEU A 280 -0.29 12.50 18.91
C LEU A 280 -0.26 10.98 18.72
N LYS A 281 -0.70 10.53 17.54
CA LYS A 281 -0.46 9.17 17.03
C LYS A 281 0.46 9.20 15.81
N LEU A 282 1.41 8.27 15.76
CA LEU A 282 2.20 7.96 14.58
C LEU A 282 1.68 6.66 13.98
N ASP A 283 1.15 6.70 12.76
CA ASP A 283 0.72 5.49 12.04
C ASP A 283 1.88 4.89 11.26
N ILE A 284 2.63 4.03 11.97
CA ILE A 284 3.75 3.22 11.46
C ILE A 284 3.17 1.89 10.99
N LEU A 285 2.64 1.85 9.77
CA LEU A 285 1.88 0.73 9.22
C LEU A 285 2.80 -0.26 8.51
N GLY A 286 2.46 -1.55 8.56
CA GLY A 286 3.11 -2.59 7.77
C GLY A 286 2.41 -2.73 6.42
N HIS A 287 3.18 -2.82 5.35
CA HIS A 287 2.68 -2.97 3.98
C HIS A 287 3.59 -3.87 3.16
N ASP A 288 3.02 -4.57 2.17
CA ASP A 288 3.77 -5.52 1.34
C ASP A 288 4.55 -4.84 0.23
N ASP A 289 4.11 -3.70 -0.29
CA ASP A 289 4.81 -2.95 -1.36
C ASP A 289 6.28 -2.68 -1.02
N PRO A 290 6.65 -2.11 0.15
CA PRO A 290 8.04 -1.99 0.56
C PRO A 290 8.80 -3.31 0.63
N THR A 291 8.17 -4.37 1.15
CA THR A 291 8.78 -5.71 1.27
C THR A 291 9.04 -6.31 -0.11
N HIS A 292 8.10 -6.14 -1.04
CA HIS A 292 8.19 -6.58 -2.43
C HIS A 292 9.34 -5.85 -3.14
N LEU A 293 9.37 -4.52 -3.06
CA LEU A 293 10.43 -3.72 -3.67
C LEU A 293 11.80 -4.03 -3.06
N ARG A 294 11.88 -4.26 -1.74
CA ARG A 294 13.13 -4.68 -1.08
C ARG A 294 13.63 -6.00 -1.62
N MET A 295 12.78 -7.02 -1.72
CA MET A 295 13.20 -8.32 -2.25
C MET A 295 13.60 -8.22 -3.74
N LEU A 296 12.91 -7.39 -4.54
CA LEU A 296 13.33 -7.12 -5.92
C LEU A 296 14.69 -6.43 -6.00
N GLN A 297 14.96 -5.48 -5.12
CA GLN A 297 16.28 -4.84 -4.98
C GLN A 297 17.36 -5.85 -4.59
N ASP A 298 17.10 -6.70 -3.59
CA ASP A 298 18.04 -7.71 -3.11
C ASP A 298 18.34 -8.77 -4.18
N LEU A 299 17.34 -9.16 -4.99
CA LEU A 299 17.48 -10.12 -6.08
C LEU A 299 18.23 -9.53 -7.29
N SER A 300 18.00 -8.26 -7.61
CA SER A 300 18.50 -7.64 -8.83
C SER A 300 19.81 -6.87 -8.66
N GLY A 301 20.10 -6.41 -7.43
CA GLY A 301 21.14 -5.42 -7.15
C GLY A 301 20.84 -4.00 -7.68
N MET A 302 19.65 -3.77 -8.25
CA MET A 302 19.25 -2.46 -8.79
C MET A 302 18.61 -1.60 -7.70
N ASP A 303 18.92 -0.30 -7.72
CA ASP A 303 18.18 0.69 -6.92
C ASP A 303 16.78 0.88 -7.51
N VAL A 304 15.78 0.31 -6.85
CA VAL A 304 14.38 0.36 -7.29
C VAL A 304 13.83 1.79 -7.34
N THR A 305 14.46 2.73 -6.63
CA THR A 305 14.06 4.15 -6.67
C THR A 305 14.46 4.85 -7.98
N LYS A 306 15.38 4.25 -8.76
CA LYS A 306 15.89 4.76 -10.04
C LYS A 306 15.19 4.17 -11.26
N VAL A 307 14.20 3.30 -11.07
CA VAL A 307 13.38 2.77 -12.17
C VAL A 307 12.69 3.92 -12.92
N PRO A 308 12.77 3.96 -14.27
CA PRO A 308 12.11 4.98 -15.08
C PRO A 308 10.58 4.84 -14.98
N LEU A 309 9.92 5.93 -14.56
CA LEU A 309 8.46 5.98 -14.38
C LEU A 309 7.70 6.33 -15.67
N ASP A 310 8.40 6.40 -16.80
CA ASP A 310 7.89 6.68 -18.14
C ASP A 310 8.18 5.55 -19.14
N ASP A 311 8.61 4.37 -18.65
CA ASP A 311 8.93 3.23 -19.51
C ASP A 311 7.70 2.76 -20.30
N LYS A 312 7.82 2.79 -21.63
CA LYS A 312 6.69 2.57 -22.54
C LYS A 312 6.19 1.12 -22.51
N GLU A 313 7.08 0.15 -22.36
CA GLU A 313 6.69 -1.26 -22.30
C GLU A 313 5.97 -1.56 -20.98
N THR A 314 6.47 -0.99 -19.87
CA THR A 314 5.80 -1.02 -18.57
C THR A 314 4.43 -0.36 -18.62
N MET A 315 4.30 0.83 -19.20
CA MET A 315 3.00 1.48 -19.37
C MET A 315 2.05 0.64 -20.25
N GLY A 316 2.57 -0.07 -21.24
CA GLY A 316 1.78 -0.91 -22.13
C GLY A 316 0.98 -2.01 -21.43
N ILE A 317 1.47 -2.55 -20.30
CA ILE A 317 0.79 -3.67 -19.62
C ILE A 317 -0.59 -3.28 -19.06
N PHE A 318 -0.79 -1.98 -18.80
CA PHE A 318 -2.05 -1.44 -18.31
C PHE A 318 -3.14 -1.42 -19.40
N CYS A 319 -2.76 -1.56 -20.67
CA CYS A 319 -3.69 -1.62 -21.80
C CYS A 319 -3.86 -3.03 -22.38
N GLY A 320 -2.89 -3.93 -22.17
CA GLY A 320 -2.92 -5.28 -22.72
C GLY A 320 -1.72 -6.13 -22.30
N PRO A 321 -1.76 -7.46 -22.51
CA PRO A 321 -0.67 -8.35 -22.11
C PRO A 321 0.48 -8.43 -23.12
N GLU A 322 0.40 -7.72 -24.24
CA GLU A 322 1.36 -7.81 -25.34
C GLU A 322 2.82 -7.53 -24.90
N PRO A 323 3.12 -6.54 -24.03
CA PRO A 323 4.49 -6.33 -23.53
C PRO A 323 5.01 -7.47 -22.65
N LEU A 324 4.14 -8.34 -22.15
CA LEU A 324 4.54 -9.55 -21.41
C LEU A 324 4.89 -10.73 -22.33
N GLY A 325 4.65 -10.60 -23.64
CA GLY A 325 4.89 -11.64 -24.64
C GLY A 325 3.82 -12.74 -24.70
N VAL A 326 2.61 -12.47 -24.17
CA VAL A 326 1.51 -13.45 -24.08
C VAL A 326 0.19 -12.85 -24.55
N THR A 327 -0.76 -13.72 -24.91
CA THR A 327 -2.11 -13.30 -25.33
C THR A 327 -3.10 -13.30 -24.15
N LYS A 328 -4.22 -12.59 -24.34
CA LYS A 328 -5.31 -12.49 -23.35
C LYS A 328 -5.90 -13.86 -23.01
N GLU A 329 -5.95 -14.77 -23.98
CA GLU A 329 -6.46 -16.14 -23.85
C GLU A 329 -5.47 -17.07 -23.13
N GLN A 330 -4.17 -16.80 -23.26
CA GLN A 330 -3.14 -17.57 -22.56
C GLN A 330 -3.22 -17.33 -21.05
N ILE A 331 -3.39 -16.08 -20.64
CA ILE A 331 -3.38 -15.70 -19.22
C ILE A 331 -4.77 -15.48 -18.63
N MET A 332 -5.82 -15.63 -19.44
CA MET A 332 -7.22 -15.40 -19.06
C MET A 332 -7.46 -14.00 -18.48
N CYS A 333 -6.74 -13.00 -19.00
CA CYS A 333 -6.80 -11.62 -18.54
C CYS A 333 -6.65 -10.65 -19.73
N PRO A 334 -7.50 -9.61 -19.84
CA PRO A 334 -7.43 -8.67 -20.96
C PRO A 334 -6.25 -7.69 -20.88
N THR A 335 -5.59 -7.59 -19.72
CA THR A 335 -4.47 -6.68 -19.41
C THR A 335 -3.28 -7.46 -18.85
N GLY A 336 -2.11 -6.85 -18.81
CA GLY A 336 -0.91 -7.41 -18.18
C GLY A 336 -0.75 -7.06 -16.69
N THR A 337 -1.81 -6.65 -16.00
CA THR A 337 -1.73 -6.11 -14.62
C THR A 337 -1.97 -7.13 -13.50
N LEU A 338 -2.11 -8.42 -13.80
CA LEU A 338 -2.28 -9.45 -12.76
C LEU A 338 -1.13 -9.38 -11.72
N GLY A 339 -1.47 -9.26 -10.45
CA GLY A 339 -0.51 -9.16 -9.35
C GLY A 339 0.21 -7.81 -9.20
N ILE A 340 -0.09 -6.82 -10.05
CA ILE A 340 0.32 -5.43 -9.81
C ILE A 340 -0.57 -4.86 -8.71
N PRO A 341 0.00 -4.27 -7.63
CA PRO A 341 -0.80 -3.70 -6.55
C PRO A 341 -1.76 -2.64 -7.09
N GLU A 342 -2.97 -2.59 -6.53
CA GLU A 342 -4.14 -1.79 -6.98
C GLU A 342 -4.71 -2.16 -8.36
N PHE A 343 -3.88 -2.52 -9.33
CA PHE A 343 -4.27 -2.72 -10.73
C PHE A 343 -4.57 -4.17 -11.12
N GLY A 344 -4.26 -5.14 -10.25
CA GLY A 344 -4.49 -6.56 -10.49
C GLY A 344 -5.86 -7.08 -10.09
N THR A 345 -6.72 -6.25 -9.49
CA THR A 345 -8.06 -6.68 -9.07
C THR A 345 -9.01 -6.79 -10.26
N LYS A 346 -10.02 -7.67 -10.20
CA LYS A 346 -11.04 -7.79 -11.25
C LYS A 346 -11.72 -6.45 -11.56
N PHE A 347 -11.93 -5.62 -10.54
CA PHE A 347 -12.57 -4.31 -10.68
C PHE A 347 -11.67 -3.33 -11.44
N THR A 348 -10.42 -3.18 -11.01
CA THR A 348 -9.48 -2.26 -11.65
C THR A 348 -9.09 -2.73 -13.05
N ILE A 349 -8.97 -4.04 -13.29
CA ILE A 349 -8.75 -4.61 -14.64
C ILE A 349 -9.88 -4.18 -15.59
N GLN A 350 -11.14 -4.24 -15.15
CA GLN A 350 -12.25 -3.78 -15.99
C GLN A 350 -12.16 -2.27 -16.25
N MET A 351 -11.80 -1.47 -15.24
CA MET A 351 -11.58 -0.03 -15.43
C MET A 351 -10.47 0.26 -16.44
N LEU A 352 -9.37 -0.50 -16.40
CA LEU A 352 -8.28 -0.39 -17.37
C LEU A 352 -8.73 -0.71 -18.80
N VAL A 353 -9.59 -1.73 -18.97
CA VAL A 353 -10.19 -2.07 -20.26
C VAL A 353 -11.09 -0.95 -20.78
N ASP A 354 -11.87 -0.33 -19.89
CA ASP A 354 -12.78 0.75 -20.23
C ASP A 354 -12.04 2.07 -20.56
N THR A 355 -10.89 2.33 -19.92
CA THR A 355 -10.18 3.62 -19.98
C THR A 355 -8.95 3.64 -20.88
N LYS A 356 -8.23 2.50 -21.00
CA LYS A 356 -6.98 2.35 -21.77
C LYS A 356 -5.98 3.49 -21.51
N PRO A 357 -5.47 3.61 -20.28
CA PRO A 357 -4.61 4.72 -19.89
C PRO A 357 -3.31 4.71 -20.70
N THR A 358 -2.87 5.90 -21.08
CA THR A 358 -1.64 6.16 -21.87
C THR A 358 -0.60 6.97 -21.10
N THR A 359 -0.97 7.54 -19.96
CA THR A 359 -0.12 8.40 -19.12
C THR A 359 -0.08 7.94 -17.67
N PHE A 360 0.98 8.33 -16.96
CA PHE A 360 1.13 8.12 -15.52
C PHE A 360 0.04 8.87 -14.73
N ALA A 361 -0.30 10.09 -15.14
CA ALA A 361 -1.41 10.84 -14.53
C ALA A 361 -2.75 10.10 -14.63
N GLU A 362 -3.00 9.40 -15.74
CA GLU A 362 -4.19 8.55 -15.90
C GLU A 362 -4.16 7.34 -14.95
N LEU A 363 -3.00 6.73 -14.69
CA LEU A 363 -2.89 5.68 -13.66
C LEU A 363 -3.20 6.21 -12.27
N ILE A 364 -2.74 7.41 -11.92
CA ILE A 364 -3.10 8.08 -10.65
C ILE A 364 -4.61 8.27 -10.57
N LYS A 365 -5.27 8.71 -11.65
CA LYS A 365 -6.73 8.85 -11.69
C LYS A 365 -7.43 7.51 -11.51
N ILE A 366 -6.98 6.44 -12.18
CA ILE A 366 -7.56 5.09 -12.00
C ILE A 366 -7.43 4.64 -10.55
N SER A 367 -6.25 4.83 -9.94
CA SER A 367 -6.03 4.54 -8.51
C SER A 367 -6.92 5.38 -7.59
N GLY A 368 -7.28 6.61 -7.94
CA GLY A 368 -8.29 7.36 -7.19
C GLY A 368 -9.70 6.82 -7.38
N LEU A 369 -10.06 6.51 -8.63
CA LEU A 369 -11.40 6.06 -9.04
C LEU A 369 -11.73 4.63 -8.56
N SER A 370 -10.73 3.77 -8.40
CA SER A 370 -10.92 2.39 -7.93
C SER A 370 -11.19 2.32 -6.42
N HIS A 371 -11.01 3.42 -5.69
CA HIS A 371 -11.16 3.48 -4.23
C HIS A 371 -12.26 4.47 -3.82
N GLY A 372 -13.47 3.95 -3.68
CA GLY A 372 -14.60 4.70 -3.12
C GLY A 372 -15.93 4.27 -3.72
N THR A 373 -16.97 4.26 -2.89
CA THR A 373 -18.34 4.02 -3.34
C THR A 373 -18.83 5.21 -4.17
N ASP A 374 -19.51 4.92 -5.29
CA ASP A 374 -20.10 5.90 -6.22
C ASP A 374 -19.07 6.87 -6.86
N VAL A 375 -17.81 6.44 -6.95
CA VAL A 375 -16.76 7.18 -7.66
C VAL A 375 -16.71 6.76 -9.14
N TRP A 376 -16.56 5.46 -9.40
CA TRP A 376 -16.57 4.90 -10.75
C TRP A 376 -17.98 4.49 -11.23
N LEU A 377 -18.54 3.45 -10.62
CA LEU A 377 -19.85 2.89 -10.98
C LEU A 377 -20.96 3.92 -10.74
N GLY A 378 -21.81 4.15 -11.74
CA GLY A 378 -22.91 5.12 -11.66
C GLY A 378 -22.48 6.60 -11.68
N ASN A 379 -21.20 6.87 -11.94
CA ASN A 379 -20.63 8.21 -11.97
C ASN A 379 -19.62 8.36 -13.11
N ALA A 380 -18.31 8.33 -12.84
CA ALA A 380 -17.26 8.51 -13.86
C ALA A 380 -17.41 7.57 -15.06
N GLN A 381 -17.79 6.30 -14.83
CA GLN A 381 -17.99 5.34 -15.92
C GLN A 381 -19.09 5.78 -16.89
N GLU A 382 -20.20 6.33 -16.38
CA GLU A 382 -21.31 6.79 -17.22
C GLU A 382 -20.93 8.04 -18.01
N LEU A 383 -20.16 8.95 -17.40
CA LEU A 383 -19.66 10.15 -18.06
C LEU A 383 -18.78 9.79 -19.28
N ILE A 384 -17.91 8.81 -19.12
CA ILE A 384 -17.02 8.32 -20.18
C ILE A 384 -17.81 7.56 -21.24
N LYS A 385 -18.69 6.63 -20.80
CA LYS A 385 -19.49 5.79 -21.71
C LYS A 385 -20.47 6.60 -22.57
N ASN A 386 -21.00 7.69 -22.03
CA ASN A 386 -21.90 8.59 -22.74
C ASN A 386 -21.16 9.71 -23.49
N GLU A 387 -19.82 9.66 -23.57
CA GLU A 387 -18.98 10.63 -24.27
C GLU A 387 -19.21 12.09 -23.81
N ILE A 388 -19.56 12.29 -22.54
CA ILE A 388 -19.82 13.62 -21.97
C ILE A 388 -18.50 14.36 -21.73
N VAL A 389 -17.48 13.65 -21.23
CA VAL A 389 -16.16 14.19 -20.88
C VAL A 389 -15.09 13.12 -21.14
N PRO A 390 -13.94 13.48 -21.73
CA PRO A 390 -12.85 12.52 -21.93
C PRO A 390 -12.25 12.07 -20.60
N PHE A 391 -11.66 10.86 -20.56
CA PHE A 391 -11.14 10.27 -19.31
C PHE A 391 -10.16 11.18 -18.56
N LYS A 392 -9.27 11.88 -19.28
CA LYS A 392 -8.30 12.83 -18.72
C LYS A 392 -8.93 13.96 -17.89
N GLU A 393 -10.19 14.32 -18.14
CA GLU A 393 -10.90 15.43 -17.48
C GLU A 393 -11.80 14.96 -16.32
N VAL A 394 -11.98 13.65 -16.16
CA VAL A 394 -12.76 13.09 -15.04
C VAL A 394 -12.06 13.35 -13.70
N ILE A 395 -12.87 13.56 -12.66
CA ILE A 395 -12.44 13.72 -11.26
C ILE A 395 -11.90 12.38 -10.75
N GLY A 396 -10.58 12.25 -10.60
CA GLY A 396 -9.96 11.04 -10.08
C GLY A 396 -9.61 11.14 -8.60
N CYS A 397 -9.16 12.31 -8.16
CA CYS A 397 -8.75 12.57 -6.79
C CYS A 397 -9.45 13.82 -6.23
N ARG A 398 -9.46 13.97 -4.90
CA ARG A 398 -10.03 15.19 -4.27
C ARG A 398 -9.29 16.45 -4.70
N ASP A 399 -7.97 16.36 -4.86
CA ASP A 399 -7.13 17.48 -5.27
C ASP A 399 -7.55 18.02 -6.64
N ASP A 400 -7.98 17.16 -7.56
CA ASP A 400 -8.49 17.57 -8.88
C ASP A 400 -9.69 18.53 -8.75
N ILE A 401 -10.55 18.34 -7.73
CA ILE A 401 -11.67 19.25 -7.48
C ILE A 401 -11.16 20.63 -7.10
N MET A 402 -10.24 20.70 -6.15
CA MET A 402 -9.71 21.97 -5.66
C MET A 402 -8.96 22.71 -6.76
N VAL A 403 -8.06 22.01 -7.45
CA VAL A 403 -7.23 22.54 -8.53
C VAL A 403 -8.10 23.02 -9.69
N TYR A 404 -9.08 22.21 -10.13
CA TYR A 404 -9.99 22.60 -11.20
C TYR A 404 -10.82 23.84 -10.86
N LEU A 405 -11.41 23.89 -9.66
CA LEU A 405 -12.20 25.05 -9.22
C LEU A 405 -11.34 26.31 -9.14
N MET A 406 -10.10 26.20 -8.67
CA MET A 406 -9.14 27.32 -8.63
C MET A 406 -8.77 27.79 -10.04
N TYR A 407 -8.49 26.88 -10.97
CA TYR A 407 -8.22 27.24 -12.37
C TYR A 407 -9.42 27.89 -13.06
N LYS A 408 -10.65 27.58 -12.64
CA LYS A 408 -11.88 28.22 -13.10
C LYS A 408 -12.20 29.53 -12.37
N GLY A 409 -11.31 30.03 -11.52
CA GLY A 409 -11.41 31.35 -10.87
C GLY A 409 -12.18 31.35 -9.55
N LEU A 410 -12.50 30.18 -8.98
CA LEU A 410 -13.10 30.12 -7.65
C LEU A 410 -12.04 30.38 -6.56
N GLU A 411 -12.40 31.19 -5.57
CA GLU A 411 -11.54 31.49 -4.42
C GLU A 411 -10.95 30.22 -3.78
N PRO A 412 -9.62 30.15 -3.53
CA PRO A 412 -8.97 28.92 -3.08
C PRO A 412 -9.58 28.31 -1.80
N ILE A 413 -9.99 29.16 -0.85
CA ILE A 413 -10.64 28.71 0.39
C ILE A 413 -12.02 28.08 0.14
N LYS A 414 -12.78 28.56 -0.86
CA LYS A 414 -14.06 27.97 -1.25
C LYS A 414 -13.85 26.63 -1.95
N ALA A 415 -12.90 26.57 -2.89
CA ALA A 415 -12.52 25.35 -3.58
C ALA A 415 -12.11 24.23 -2.59
N PHE A 416 -11.29 24.56 -1.60
CA PHE A 416 -10.92 23.62 -0.53
C PHE A 416 -12.11 23.12 0.29
N LYS A 417 -13.04 24.02 0.68
CA LYS A 417 -14.24 23.63 1.43
C LYS A 417 -15.13 22.67 0.63
N ILE A 418 -15.30 22.93 -0.66
CA ILE A 418 -16.07 22.06 -1.57
C ILE A 418 -15.39 20.70 -1.68
N MET A 419 -14.08 20.67 -1.94
CA MET A 419 -13.28 19.43 -2.00
C MET A 419 -13.45 18.58 -0.73
N GLU A 420 -13.24 19.17 0.45
CA GLU A 420 -13.34 18.45 1.73
C GLU A 420 -14.77 17.97 2.03
N PHE A 421 -15.78 18.69 1.53
CA PHE A 421 -17.18 18.32 1.66
C PHE A 421 -17.53 17.12 0.77
N VAL A 422 -17.11 17.16 -0.51
CA VAL A 422 -17.34 16.10 -1.50
C VAL A 422 -16.62 14.81 -1.12
N ARG A 423 -15.32 14.88 -0.79
CA ARG A 423 -14.53 13.68 -0.47
C ARG A 423 -15.01 12.90 0.76
N LYS A 424 -15.82 13.54 1.63
CA LYS A 424 -16.43 12.91 2.82
C LYS A 424 -17.85 12.41 2.57
N GLY A 425 -18.34 12.48 1.33
CA GLY A 425 -19.70 12.08 0.96
C GLY A 425 -20.79 12.90 1.62
N LYS A 426 -20.48 14.16 1.98
CA LYS A 426 -21.43 15.01 2.70
C LYS A 426 -22.52 15.56 1.79
N ALA A 427 -22.33 15.58 0.46
CA ALA A 427 -23.35 16.05 -0.48
C ALA A 427 -24.69 15.32 -0.32
N SER A 428 -24.67 13.99 -0.22
CA SER A 428 -25.90 13.21 0.03
C SER A 428 -26.43 13.29 1.46
N LYS A 429 -25.61 13.70 2.44
CA LYS A 429 -25.96 13.74 3.87
C LYS A 429 -26.44 15.12 4.31
N GLN A 430 -26.05 16.17 3.59
CA GLN A 430 -26.26 17.58 3.94
C GLN A 430 -26.73 18.35 2.69
N PRO A 431 -27.96 18.09 2.21
CA PRO A 431 -28.45 18.62 0.93
C PRO A 431 -28.56 20.15 0.90
N GLU A 432 -28.86 20.79 2.04
CA GLU A 432 -28.96 22.26 2.13
C GLU A 432 -27.59 22.94 1.90
N GLN A 433 -26.55 22.43 2.56
CA GLN A 433 -25.19 22.94 2.36
C GLN A 433 -24.68 22.63 0.96
N TRP A 434 -25.03 21.46 0.42
CA TRP A 434 -24.72 21.11 -0.97
C TRP A 434 -25.37 22.06 -1.97
N ALA A 435 -26.62 22.47 -1.76
CA ALA A 435 -27.31 23.42 -2.63
C ALA A 435 -26.58 24.77 -2.69
N GLN A 436 -26.00 25.24 -1.58
CA GLN A 436 -25.18 26.45 -1.58
C GLN A 436 -23.90 26.28 -2.40
N PHE A 437 -23.17 25.16 -2.22
CA PHE A 437 -21.96 24.90 -3.01
C PHE A 437 -22.25 24.69 -4.49
N LYS A 438 -23.38 24.05 -4.82
CA LYS A 438 -23.86 23.92 -6.20
C LYS A 438 -24.06 25.30 -6.83
N LYS A 439 -24.76 26.20 -6.13
CA LYS A 439 -24.94 27.58 -6.60
C LYS A 439 -23.61 28.31 -6.77
N ASP A 440 -22.69 28.20 -5.81
CA ASP A 440 -21.37 28.83 -5.89
C ASP A 440 -20.58 28.34 -7.13
N MET A 441 -20.71 27.06 -7.49
CA MET A 441 -20.09 26.49 -8.70
C MET A 441 -20.81 26.92 -9.98
N GLU A 442 -22.14 26.98 -9.98
CA GLU A 442 -22.94 27.48 -11.12
C GLU A 442 -22.63 28.96 -11.41
N ASP A 443 -22.58 29.80 -10.36
CA ASP A 443 -22.24 31.22 -10.46
C ASP A 443 -20.79 31.44 -10.97
N ALA A 444 -19.90 30.47 -10.74
CA ALA A 444 -18.53 30.45 -11.26
C ALA A 444 -18.41 29.84 -12.68
N GLY A 445 -19.52 29.46 -13.31
CA GLY A 445 -19.53 28.91 -14.67
C GLY A 445 -18.99 27.48 -14.78
N ILE A 446 -19.04 26.70 -13.68
CA ILE A 446 -18.65 25.29 -13.69
C ILE A 446 -19.73 24.45 -14.38
N GLU A 447 -19.30 23.52 -15.22
CA GLU A 447 -20.19 22.67 -16.01
C GLU A 447 -21.03 21.73 -15.14
N SER A 448 -22.27 21.48 -15.55
CA SER A 448 -23.26 20.73 -14.77
C SER A 448 -22.84 19.29 -14.48
N TRP A 449 -22.16 18.62 -15.41
CA TRP A 449 -21.69 17.25 -15.21
C TRP A 449 -20.71 17.16 -14.04
N PHE A 450 -19.86 18.17 -13.86
CA PHE A 450 -18.85 18.21 -12.80
C PHE A 450 -19.53 18.35 -11.43
N ILE A 451 -20.52 19.25 -11.35
CA ILE A 451 -21.33 19.48 -10.16
C ILE A 451 -22.08 18.19 -9.78
N ASP A 452 -22.78 17.58 -10.74
CA ASP A 452 -23.56 16.38 -10.49
C ASP A 452 -22.66 15.18 -10.11
N SER A 453 -21.46 15.07 -10.70
CA SER A 453 -20.46 14.08 -10.31
C SER A 453 -20.00 14.27 -8.86
N CYS A 454 -19.68 15.51 -8.46
CA CYS A 454 -19.32 15.84 -7.08
C CYS A 454 -20.44 15.47 -6.08
N GLY A 455 -21.70 15.59 -6.48
CA GLY A 455 -22.85 15.25 -5.62
C GLY A 455 -23.00 13.75 -5.32
N LYS A 456 -22.44 12.88 -6.18
CA LYS A 456 -22.57 11.41 -6.06
C LYS A 456 -21.54 10.80 -5.12
N ILE A 457 -20.29 11.28 -5.19
CA ILE A 457 -19.11 10.73 -4.50
C ILE A 457 -19.36 10.53 -3.00
N LYS A 458 -19.09 9.32 -2.48
CA LYS A 458 -19.19 9.01 -1.03
C LYS A 458 -17.86 9.11 -0.29
N TYR A 459 -16.77 8.83 -0.98
CA TYR A 459 -15.42 8.87 -0.47
C TYR A 459 -14.45 9.02 -1.65
N MET A 460 -13.34 9.76 -1.47
CA MET A 460 -12.32 9.91 -2.52
C MET A 460 -10.93 10.15 -1.94
N PHE A 461 -9.91 9.56 -2.58
CA PHE A 461 -8.51 9.65 -2.17
C PHE A 461 -7.87 11.03 -2.41
N PRO A 462 -6.87 11.41 -1.59
CA PRO A 462 -5.89 12.42 -1.96
C PRO A 462 -5.00 11.94 -3.11
N LYS A 463 -4.67 12.85 -4.04
CA LYS A 463 -3.76 12.58 -5.17
C LYS A 463 -2.38 12.13 -4.70
N ALA A 464 -1.91 12.62 -3.55
CA ALA A 464 -0.64 12.21 -2.94
C ALA A 464 -0.59 10.71 -2.61
N HIS A 465 -1.69 10.17 -2.09
CA HIS A 465 -1.79 8.74 -1.77
C HIS A 465 -1.81 7.91 -3.04
N ALA A 466 -2.64 8.29 -4.02
CA ALA A 466 -2.70 7.63 -5.32
C ALA A 466 -1.33 7.67 -6.03
N ALA A 467 -0.65 8.82 -6.06
CA ALA A 467 0.67 8.97 -6.66
C ALA A 467 1.71 8.03 -6.01
N ALA A 468 1.76 7.97 -4.68
CA ALA A 468 2.69 7.08 -3.97
C ALA A 468 2.47 5.59 -4.32
N TYR A 469 1.21 5.16 -4.35
CA TYR A 469 0.84 3.80 -4.68
C TYR A 469 1.14 3.47 -6.14
N VAL A 470 0.84 4.38 -7.06
CA VAL A 470 1.15 4.21 -8.49
C VAL A 470 2.65 4.19 -8.74
N ILE A 471 3.46 5.00 -8.06
CA ILE A 471 4.93 4.93 -8.15
C ILE A 471 5.42 3.53 -7.76
N SER A 472 4.95 3.00 -6.63
CA SER A 472 5.31 1.66 -6.17
C SER A 472 4.83 0.57 -7.13
N ALA A 473 3.59 0.66 -7.59
CA ALA A 473 3.00 -0.27 -8.56
C ALA A 473 3.74 -0.27 -9.89
N PHE A 474 4.15 0.90 -10.39
CA PHE A 474 4.88 1.04 -11.64
C PHE A 474 6.29 0.46 -11.52
N ARG A 475 6.97 0.66 -10.38
CA ARG A 475 8.26 -0.01 -10.11
C ARG A 475 8.12 -1.53 -10.14
N VAL A 476 7.12 -2.08 -9.45
CA VAL A 476 6.85 -3.52 -9.49
C VAL A 476 6.53 -4.00 -10.92
N ALA A 477 5.75 -3.21 -11.67
CA ALA A 477 5.41 -3.49 -13.06
C ALA A 477 6.64 -3.51 -13.98
N TYR A 478 7.61 -2.62 -13.74
CA TYR A 478 8.88 -2.62 -14.49
C TYR A 478 9.61 -3.95 -14.35
N PHE A 479 9.74 -4.48 -13.12
CA PHE A 479 10.31 -5.81 -12.91
C PHE A 479 9.45 -6.91 -13.53
N LYS A 480 8.12 -6.77 -13.53
CA LYS A 480 7.24 -7.74 -14.20
C LYS A 480 7.52 -7.81 -15.71
N VAL A 481 7.74 -6.68 -16.37
CA VAL A 481 8.03 -6.62 -17.81
C VAL A 481 9.46 -7.11 -18.08
N HIS A 482 10.45 -6.46 -17.47
CA HIS A 482 11.87 -6.60 -17.83
C HIS A 482 12.59 -7.74 -17.11
N HIS A 483 12.10 -8.16 -15.94
CA HIS A 483 12.73 -9.17 -15.08
C HIS A 483 11.72 -10.16 -14.48
N PRO A 484 10.97 -10.89 -15.33
CA PRO A 484 9.81 -11.67 -14.90
C PRO A 484 10.13 -12.65 -13.77
N LEU A 485 11.24 -13.37 -13.84
CA LEU A 485 11.61 -14.35 -12.84
C LEU A 485 11.77 -13.74 -11.44
N TRP A 486 12.38 -12.55 -11.34
CA TRP A 486 12.51 -11.83 -10.06
C TRP A 486 11.16 -11.35 -9.55
N TYR A 487 10.31 -10.84 -10.45
CA TYR A 487 8.93 -10.46 -10.12
C TYR A 487 8.14 -11.64 -9.53
N TYR A 488 8.07 -12.78 -10.22
CA TYR A 488 7.29 -13.91 -9.73
C TYR A 488 7.90 -14.51 -8.46
N CYS A 489 9.23 -14.60 -8.36
CA CYS A 489 9.91 -15.03 -7.14
C CYS A 489 9.47 -14.18 -5.94
N SER A 490 9.50 -12.84 -6.09
CA SER A 490 9.11 -11.94 -5.02
C SER A 490 7.61 -11.94 -4.75
N TYR A 491 6.78 -11.99 -5.79
CA TYR A 491 5.33 -11.98 -5.66
C TYR A 491 4.82 -13.22 -4.89
N PHE A 492 5.27 -14.42 -5.27
CA PHE A 492 4.88 -15.65 -4.57
C PHE A 492 5.47 -15.75 -3.16
N SER A 493 6.60 -15.09 -2.89
CA SER A 493 7.20 -15.09 -1.55
C SER A 493 6.43 -14.19 -0.57
N ILE A 494 5.98 -13.02 -1.05
CA ILE A 494 5.49 -11.94 -0.18
C ILE A 494 3.96 -11.82 -0.18
N ARG A 495 3.29 -11.94 -1.34
CA ARG A 495 1.87 -11.57 -1.48
C ARG A 495 0.88 -12.73 -1.44
N ILE A 496 1.38 -13.97 -1.46
CA ILE A 496 0.54 -15.16 -1.48
C ILE A 496 0.88 -16.05 -0.28
N ASP A 497 -0.18 -16.49 0.39
CA ASP A 497 -0.14 -17.49 1.45
C ASP A 497 -0.91 -18.78 1.10
N ASP A 498 -1.92 -18.70 0.22
CA ASP A 498 -2.71 -19.86 -0.21
C ASP A 498 -2.25 -20.39 -1.58
N PHE A 499 -1.83 -21.65 -1.62
CA PHE A 499 -1.27 -22.29 -2.82
C PHE A 499 -1.93 -23.64 -3.14
N ASP A 500 -1.98 -23.97 -4.44
CA ASP A 500 -2.10 -25.34 -4.93
C ASP A 500 -0.80 -25.69 -5.67
N ILE A 501 0.24 -25.97 -4.88
CA ILE A 501 1.60 -26.11 -5.41
C ILE A 501 1.77 -27.35 -6.30
N GLU A 502 1.04 -28.42 -6.01
CA GLU A 502 1.04 -29.64 -6.83
C GLU A 502 0.54 -29.34 -8.26
N THR A 503 -0.49 -28.52 -8.38
CA THR A 503 -0.99 -28.06 -9.68
C THR A 503 0.00 -27.13 -10.38
N MET A 504 0.63 -26.22 -9.63
CA MET A 504 1.64 -25.31 -10.18
C MET A 504 2.84 -26.07 -10.77
N ILE A 505 3.33 -27.12 -10.09
CA ILE A 505 4.44 -27.98 -10.55
C ILE A 505 4.09 -28.71 -11.85
N LYS A 506 2.84 -29.14 -12.02
CA LYS A 506 2.36 -29.81 -13.25
C LYS A 506 2.34 -28.88 -14.47
N GLY A 507 2.39 -27.56 -14.25
CA GLY A 507 2.53 -26.56 -15.30
C GLY A 507 1.22 -26.06 -15.92
N TYR A 508 1.35 -25.33 -17.02
CA TYR A 508 0.32 -24.45 -17.59
C TYR A 508 -1.06 -25.10 -17.77
N ASP A 509 -1.15 -26.27 -18.43
CA ASP A 509 -2.44 -26.90 -18.73
C ASP A 509 -3.17 -27.38 -17.47
N ALA A 510 -2.41 -27.89 -16.48
CA ALA A 510 -2.97 -28.31 -15.19
C ALA A 510 -3.50 -27.12 -14.40
N ILE A 511 -2.73 -26.02 -14.37
CA ILE A 511 -3.15 -24.76 -13.75
C ILE A 511 -4.44 -24.25 -14.39
N LYS A 512 -4.48 -24.19 -15.72
CA LYS A 512 -5.65 -23.71 -16.46
C LYS A 512 -6.90 -24.54 -16.18
N ALA A 513 -6.77 -25.88 -16.16
CA ALA A 513 -7.85 -26.78 -15.83
C ALA A 513 -8.35 -26.58 -14.39
N LYS A 514 -7.44 -26.39 -13.43
CA LYS A 514 -7.79 -26.19 -12.02
C LYS A 514 -8.49 -24.86 -11.77
N ILE A 515 -8.07 -23.79 -12.44
CA ILE A 515 -8.77 -22.49 -12.40
C ILE A 515 -10.21 -22.67 -12.88
N ALA A 516 -10.42 -23.34 -14.02
CA ALA A 516 -11.77 -23.56 -14.56
C ALA A 516 -12.65 -24.41 -13.62
N GLU A 517 -12.09 -25.44 -12.98
CA GLU A 517 -12.78 -26.26 -11.97
C GLU A 517 -13.25 -25.43 -10.78
N LEU A 518 -12.37 -24.58 -10.22
CA LEU A 518 -12.68 -23.78 -9.05
C LEU A 518 -13.63 -22.62 -9.37
N GLU A 519 -13.46 -21.96 -10.53
CA GLU A 519 -14.36 -20.89 -10.97
C GLU A 519 -15.79 -21.39 -11.27
N ALA A 520 -15.94 -22.66 -11.68
CA ALA A 520 -17.25 -23.27 -11.91
C ALA A 520 -18.10 -23.37 -10.63
N LYS A 521 -17.49 -23.34 -9.43
CA LYS A 521 -18.22 -23.32 -8.15
C LYS A 521 -18.90 -21.97 -7.89
N GLY A 522 -18.50 -20.90 -8.58
CA GLY A 522 -19.09 -19.57 -8.45
C GLY A 522 -19.18 -19.09 -7.00
N LYS A 523 -20.41 -18.90 -6.51
CA LYS A 523 -20.68 -18.40 -5.13
C LYS A 523 -20.51 -19.46 -4.04
N GLU A 524 -20.35 -20.73 -4.40
CA GLU A 524 -20.13 -21.82 -3.44
C GLU A 524 -18.64 -22.00 -3.09
N ALA A 525 -17.74 -21.32 -3.80
CA ALA A 525 -16.31 -21.35 -3.50
C ALA A 525 -16.03 -20.74 -2.11
N SER A 526 -15.22 -21.45 -1.32
CA SER A 526 -14.72 -20.97 -0.04
C SER A 526 -13.70 -19.83 -0.24
N ASN A 527 -13.45 -19.04 0.81
CA ASN A 527 -12.45 -17.97 0.75
C ASN A 527 -11.05 -18.52 0.39
N LYS A 528 -10.67 -19.69 0.91
CA LYS A 528 -9.40 -20.34 0.59
C LYS A 528 -9.32 -20.71 -0.89
N GLU A 529 -10.40 -21.23 -1.48
CA GLU A 529 -10.44 -21.54 -2.91
C GLU A 529 -10.38 -20.28 -3.77
N ILE A 530 -11.01 -19.18 -3.35
CA ILE A 530 -10.92 -17.88 -4.03
C ILE A 530 -9.46 -17.38 -4.04
N ASN A 531 -8.77 -17.46 -2.90
CA ASN A 531 -7.35 -17.08 -2.80
C ASN A 531 -6.45 -18.00 -3.66
N ILE A 532 -6.74 -19.31 -3.68
CA ILE A 532 -6.04 -20.25 -4.56
C ILE A 532 -6.25 -19.88 -6.04
N ILE A 533 -7.47 -19.52 -6.47
CA ILE A 533 -7.71 -19.06 -7.84
C ILE A 533 -6.82 -17.85 -8.17
N GLU A 534 -6.69 -16.89 -7.26
CA GLU A 534 -5.84 -15.72 -7.45
C GLU A 534 -4.36 -16.10 -7.60
N SER A 535 -3.86 -17.02 -6.76
CA SER A 535 -2.50 -17.57 -6.87
C SER A 535 -2.26 -18.27 -8.21
N LEU A 536 -3.23 -19.09 -8.65
CA LEU A 536 -3.13 -19.88 -9.87
C LEU A 536 -3.18 -19.01 -11.12
N LYS A 537 -3.91 -17.89 -11.13
CA LYS A 537 -3.90 -16.93 -12.25
C LYS A 537 -2.52 -16.34 -12.48
N ILE A 538 -1.79 -16.05 -11.40
CA ILE A 538 -0.41 -15.56 -11.48
C ILE A 538 0.53 -16.68 -11.93
N ALA A 539 0.32 -17.90 -11.44
CA ALA A 539 1.09 -19.07 -11.89
C ALA A 539 0.84 -19.42 -13.36
N LEU A 540 -0.40 -19.23 -13.86
CA LEU A 540 -0.77 -19.38 -15.25
C LEU A 540 -0.02 -18.37 -16.13
N GLU A 541 0.03 -17.11 -15.70
CA GLU A 541 0.78 -16.07 -16.37
C GLU A 541 2.29 -16.37 -16.37
N ALA A 542 2.86 -16.76 -15.23
CA ALA A 542 4.26 -17.12 -15.12
C ALA A 542 4.63 -18.28 -16.07
N THR A 543 3.82 -19.34 -16.09
CA THR A 543 4.04 -20.51 -16.96
C THR A 543 3.81 -20.21 -18.43
N ALA A 544 2.86 -19.34 -18.77
CA ALA A 544 2.67 -18.84 -20.14
C ALA A 544 3.90 -18.06 -20.65
N ARG A 545 4.64 -17.43 -19.73
CA ARG A 545 5.90 -16.71 -19.99
C ARG A 545 7.15 -17.59 -19.88
N GLY A 546 6.97 -18.91 -19.77
CA GLY A 546 8.05 -19.90 -19.78
C GLY A 546 8.64 -20.26 -18.41
N ILE A 547 8.10 -19.73 -17.31
CA ILE A 547 8.58 -20.04 -15.96
C ILE A 547 8.03 -21.38 -15.48
N ARG A 548 8.84 -22.12 -14.73
CA ARG A 548 8.52 -23.44 -14.20
C ARG A 548 8.62 -23.43 -12.68
N PHE A 549 7.80 -24.25 -12.04
CA PHE A 549 7.88 -24.51 -10.61
C PHE A 549 8.51 -25.87 -10.40
N ALA A 550 9.67 -25.91 -9.73
CA ALA A 550 10.33 -27.15 -9.38
C ALA A 550 9.51 -27.92 -8.33
N PRO A 551 9.64 -29.26 -8.28
CA PRO A 551 9.21 -30.03 -7.11
C PRO A 551 9.83 -29.48 -5.83
N LEU A 552 9.12 -29.59 -4.71
CA LEU A 552 9.72 -29.27 -3.41
C LEU A 552 10.86 -30.25 -3.13
N SER A 553 11.89 -29.75 -2.46
CA SER A 553 13.07 -30.53 -2.13
C SER A 553 13.46 -30.29 -0.69
N VAL A 554 13.66 -31.37 0.06
CA VAL A 554 14.16 -31.27 1.45
C VAL A 554 15.52 -30.56 1.48
N THR A 555 16.34 -30.68 0.44
CA THR A 555 17.69 -30.10 0.39
C THR A 555 17.76 -28.69 -0.19
N GLU A 556 16.84 -28.32 -1.08
CA GLU A 556 16.91 -27.03 -1.81
C GLU A 556 15.81 -26.03 -1.41
N SER A 557 14.63 -26.48 -0.98
CA SER A 557 13.52 -25.59 -0.62
C SER A 557 13.84 -24.79 0.65
N GLU A 558 13.44 -23.52 0.67
CA GLU A 558 13.57 -22.65 1.84
C GLU A 558 12.31 -22.67 2.71
N SER A 559 12.35 -22.00 3.86
CA SER A 559 11.22 -21.99 4.80
C SER A 559 10.05 -21.14 4.32
N LYS A 560 10.32 -19.87 4.00
CA LYS A 560 9.31 -18.82 3.70
C LYS A 560 9.27 -18.42 2.22
N ASN A 561 10.42 -18.23 1.58
CA ASN A 561 10.50 -17.53 0.29
C ASN A 561 10.79 -18.50 -0.85
N PHE A 562 10.23 -18.22 -2.03
CA PHE A 562 10.62 -18.87 -3.27
C PHE A 562 12.09 -18.57 -3.58
N LYS A 563 12.75 -19.53 -4.19
CA LYS A 563 14.17 -19.44 -4.57
C LYS A 563 14.32 -19.62 -6.07
N ILE A 564 15.21 -18.86 -6.67
CA ILE A 564 15.54 -19.01 -8.09
C ILE A 564 16.56 -20.13 -8.24
N LYS A 565 16.22 -21.14 -9.05
CA LYS A 565 17.12 -22.27 -9.34
C LYS A 565 18.01 -21.99 -10.54
N ASP A 566 17.40 -21.47 -11.60
CA ASP A 566 18.00 -21.18 -12.90
C ASP A 566 17.20 -20.07 -13.59
N GLU A 567 17.52 -19.75 -14.86
CA GLU A 567 16.90 -18.66 -15.63
C GLU A 567 15.37 -18.76 -15.80
N HIS A 568 14.77 -19.93 -15.56
CA HIS A 568 13.34 -20.16 -15.79
C HIS A 568 12.63 -20.88 -14.64
N THR A 569 13.32 -21.28 -13.58
CA THR A 569 12.75 -22.18 -12.58
C THR A 569 12.76 -21.58 -11.18
N LEU A 570 11.59 -21.63 -10.52
CA LEU A 570 11.39 -21.28 -9.12
C LEU A 570 11.23 -22.53 -8.27
N ILE A 571 11.93 -22.59 -7.14
CA ILE A 571 11.77 -23.61 -6.12
C ILE A 571 10.79 -23.09 -5.07
N PRO A 572 9.67 -23.79 -4.85
CA PRO A 572 8.73 -23.44 -3.79
C PRO A 572 9.29 -23.71 -2.39
N PRO A 573 8.96 -22.85 -1.41
CA PRO A 573 9.32 -23.05 -0.01
C PRO A 573 8.38 -24.03 0.71
N PHE A 574 8.79 -24.54 1.87
CA PHE A 574 7.96 -25.43 2.67
C PHE A 574 6.64 -24.80 3.12
N LYS A 575 6.56 -23.46 3.28
CA LYS A 575 5.30 -22.76 3.63
C LYS A 575 4.16 -23.03 2.63
N THR A 576 4.45 -23.46 1.40
CA THR A 576 3.41 -23.78 0.41
C THR A 576 2.75 -25.15 0.64
N ILE A 577 3.29 -25.97 1.55
CA ILE A 577 2.68 -27.26 1.91
C ILE A 577 1.51 -26.98 2.86
N ASP A 578 0.28 -27.22 2.39
CA ASP A 578 -0.90 -27.03 3.24
C ASP A 578 -0.81 -27.88 4.53
N GLY A 579 -0.99 -27.24 5.67
CA GLY A 579 -0.82 -27.82 7.01
C GLY A 579 0.59 -27.73 7.61
N LEU A 580 1.62 -27.30 6.86
CA LEU A 580 2.97 -27.12 7.37
C LEU A 580 3.19 -25.66 7.79
N GLY A 581 3.20 -25.42 9.10
CA GLY A 581 3.41 -24.08 9.66
C GLY A 581 4.85 -23.58 9.53
N ILE A 582 5.02 -22.25 9.49
CA ILE A 582 6.33 -21.61 9.28
C ILE A 582 7.41 -22.05 10.28
N THR A 583 7.04 -22.28 11.55
CA THR A 583 7.98 -22.77 12.57
C THR A 583 8.59 -24.14 12.24
N VAL A 584 7.78 -25.04 11.66
CA VAL A 584 8.27 -26.35 11.20
C VAL A 584 9.16 -26.18 9.98
N ALA A 585 8.77 -25.31 9.04
CA ALA A 585 9.57 -24.99 7.86
C ALA A 585 10.95 -24.43 8.23
N GLU A 586 11.02 -23.48 9.15
CA GLU A 586 12.26 -22.92 9.69
C GLU A 586 13.12 -23.99 10.37
N LYS A 587 12.50 -24.87 11.16
CA LYS A 587 13.20 -25.95 11.85
C LYS A 587 13.84 -26.95 10.87
N ILE A 588 13.16 -27.29 9.78
CA ILE A 588 13.71 -28.17 8.72
C ILE A 588 14.98 -27.54 8.13
N VAL A 589 14.93 -26.25 7.76
CA VAL A 589 16.07 -25.54 7.17
C VAL A 589 17.22 -25.42 8.17
N GLU A 590 16.95 -25.01 9.41
CA GLU A 590 17.95 -24.89 10.48
C GLU A 590 18.68 -26.22 10.73
N GLU A 591 17.94 -27.33 10.80
CA GLU A 591 18.54 -28.64 11.05
C GLU A 591 19.31 -29.15 9.83
N ARG A 592 18.83 -28.91 8.60
CA ARG A 592 19.55 -29.26 7.36
C ARG A 592 20.91 -28.57 7.27
N GLU A 593 20.98 -27.30 7.67
CA GLU A 593 22.23 -26.53 7.64
C GLU A 593 23.28 -27.05 8.63
N LYS A 594 22.86 -27.68 9.74
CA LYS A 594 23.77 -28.34 10.69
C LYS A 594 24.36 -29.60 10.07
N CYS A 595 23.52 -30.44 9.49
CA CYS A 595 23.94 -31.59 8.68
C CYS A 595 22.77 -32.12 7.83
N PRO A 596 23.04 -32.78 6.69
CA PRO A 596 21.99 -33.43 5.89
C PRO A 596 21.16 -34.42 6.72
N PHE A 597 19.90 -34.60 6.34
CA PHE A 597 19.05 -35.64 6.91
C PHE A 597 19.45 -37.01 6.35
N LEU A 598 19.61 -37.99 7.24
CA LEU A 598 20.09 -39.33 6.85
C LEU A 598 18.97 -40.28 6.41
N SER A 599 17.75 -40.07 6.93
CA SER A 599 16.58 -40.90 6.65
C SER A 599 15.29 -40.12 6.91
N ILE A 600 14.15 -40.68 6.50
CA ILE A 600 12.83 -40.07 6.74
C ILE A 600 12.56 -39.94 8.25
N GLU A 601 12.93 -40.95 9.04
CA GLU A 601 12.84 -40.89 10.51
C GLU A 601 13.68 -39.73 11.10
N ASP A 602 14.86 -39.47 10.54
CA ASP A 602 15.76 -38.40 11.00
C ASP A 602 15.15 -37.01 10.72
N LEU A 603 14.60 -36.82 9.52
CA LEU A 603 13.84 -35.62 9.15
C LEU A 603 12.64 -35.42 10.09
N GLN A 604 11.87 -36.48 10.35
CA GLN A 604 10.70 -36.40 11.22
C GLN A 604 11.08 -35.96 12.64
N LYS A 605 12.17 -36.52 13.19
CA LYS A 605 12.61 -36.27 14.56
C LYS A 605 13.27 -34.90 14.75
N ARG A 606 14.20 -34.54 13.87
CA ARG A 606 14.96 -33.28 13.92
C ARG A 606 14.14 -32.10 13.42
N GLY A 607 13.50 -32.26 12.27
CA GLY A 607 12.63 -31.25 11.65
C GLY A 607 11.28 -31.07 12.34
N LYS A 608 10.93 -31.91 13.33
CA LYS A 608 9.65 -31.88 14.07
C LYS A 608 8.43 -31.99 13.13
N VAL A 609 8.56 -32.78 12.08
CA VAL A 609 7.51 -32.99 11.08
C VAL A 609 6.53 -34.04 11.61
N SER A 610 5.22 -33.78 11.54
CA SER A 610 4.21 -34.75 11.96
C SER A 610 4.13 -35.92 10.98
N ALA A 611 3.63 -37.08 11.42
CA ALA A 611 3.45 -38.24 10.55
C ALA A 611 2.57 -37.91 9.33
N THR A 612 1.48 -37.17 9.53
CA THR A 612 0.60 -36.71 8.44
C THR A 612 1.33 -35.84 7.41
N LEU A 613 2.27 -34.99 7.86
CA LEU A 613 3.07 -34.18 6.96
C LEU A 613 4.14 -35.01 6.24
N ILE A 614 4.72 -36.02 6.88
CA ILE A 614 5.61 -36.97 6.22
C ILE A 614 4.87 -37.73 5.12
N ASP A 615 3.67 -38.25 5.40
CA ASP A 615 2.86 -38.93 4.38
C ASP A 615 2.56 -38.00 3.19
N LYS A 616 2.28 -36.72 3.47
CA LYS A 616 2.09 -35.72 2.44
C LYS A 616 3.35 -35.46 1.62
N MET A 617 4.51 -35.31 2.27
CA MET A 617 5.80 -35.16 1.59
C MET A 617 6.12 -36.38 0.71
N ARG A 618 5.76 -37.60 1.12
CA ARG A 618 5.87 -38.81 0.29
C ARG A 618 4.97 -38.75 -0.94
N MET A 619 3.70 -38.38 -0.78
CA MET A 619 2.78 -38.24 -1.92
C MET A 619 3.25 -37.18 -2.93
N MET A 620 3.99 -36.17 -2.47
CA MET A 620 4.60 -35.13 -3.29
C MET A 620 5.95 -35.54 -3.91
N GLY A 621 6.46 -36.74 -3.66
CA GLY A 621 7.73 -37.26 -4.18
C GLY A 621 8.97 -36.61 -3.55
N MET A 622 8.84 -35.92 -2.42
CA MET A 622 9.96 -35.19 -1.78
C MET A 622 10.97 -36.11 -1.08
N LEU A 623 10.57 -37.36 -0.81
CA LEU A 623 11.29 -38.30 0.03
C LEU A 623 11.73 -39.57 -0.72
N ASP A 624 11.57 -39.60 -2.05
CA ASP A 624 11.79 -40.79 -2.87
C ASP A 624 13.27 -41.25 -2.86
N ASP A 625 14.19 -40.31 -2.68
CA ASP A 625 15.65 -40.56 -2.60
C ASP A 625 16.16 -40.80 -1.16
N MET A 626 15.27 -40.96 -0.17
CA MET A 626 15.63 -41.14 1.24
C MET A 626 15.24 -42.53 1.77
N ASP A 627 16.14 -43.16 2.52
CA ASP A 627 15.84 -44.39 3.26
C ASP A 627 14.84 -44.12 4.40
N GLU A 628 14.03 -45.12 4.76
CA GLU A 628 13.06 -45.02 5.87
C GLU A 628 13.73 -44.73 7.22
N SER A 629 14.79 -45.48 7.53
CA SER A 629 15.52 -45.40 8.80
C SER A 629 17.02 -45.60 8.58
N SER A 630 17.81 -44.97 9.44
CA SER A 630 19.26 -45.17 9.47
C SER A 630 19.57 -46.52 10.11
N GLN A 631 20.24 -47.43 9.39
CA GLN A 631 20.63 -48.74 9.93
C GLN A 631 21.76 -48.66 10.98
N LEU A 632 22.43 -47.51 11.09
CA LEU A 632 23.50 -47.22 12.06
C LEU A 632 23.31 -45.80 12.60
N SER A 633 23.40 -45.63 13.92
CA SER A 633 23.40 -44.33 14.61
C SER A 633 24.67 -44.23 15.44
N LEU A 634 25.44 -43.16 15.25
CA LEU A 634 26.69 -42.88 15.96
C LEU A 634 26.52 -41.57 16.76
N PHE A 635 27.12 -41.52 17.95
CA PHE A 635 27.01 -40.39 18.89
C PHE A 635 27.79 -39.15 18.45
#